data_AF-A0A1H4SH92-F1
#
_entry.id   AF-A0A1H4SH92-F1
#
_cell.length_a   1.000
_cell.length_b   1.000
_cell.length_c   1.000
_cell.angle_alpha   90.00
_cell.angle_beta   90.00
_cell.angle_gamma   90.00
#
_symmetry.space_group_name_H-M   'P 1'
#
loop_
_entity.id
_entity.type
_entity.pdbx_description
1 polymer ?
#
loop_
_entity_poly.entity_id
_entity_poly.type
_entity_poly.pdbx_seq_one_letter_code
_entity_poly.pdbx_strand_id
1 'polypeptide(L)'
;MNRDNLRKLADYLITGRVEYEFDMKWYCVSAYRDHEYSPAKHDCGAIACALGHGPAAGIEPSADCYSWQSYSRNQFDLAHYSDEWDWAFGPGWSYLDNTPQGAAKRIYWLLEHGLPKNWAEQQSGEEPLCYV
;
A
#
# COMPACT_ATOMS: atom_id res chain seq x y z
N MET A 1 -11.17 6.42 -6.66
CA MET A 1 -9.72 6.19 -6.71
C MET A 1 -8.97 7.45 -7.16
N ASN A 2 -8.06 7.97 -6.33
CA ASN A 2 -7.19 9.11 -6.60
C ASN A 2 -5.94 8.63 -7.36
N ARG A 3 -5.99 8.80 -8.69
CA ARG A 3 -4.99 8.24 -9.61
C ARG A 3 -3.62 8.89 -9.48
N ASP A 4 -3.56 10.17 -9.14
CA ASP A 4 -2.31 10.93 -9.06
C ASP A 4 -1.48 10.50 -7.85
N ASN A 5 -2.13 10.36 -6.69
CA ASN A 5 -1.47 9.87 -5.47
C ASN A 5 -1.04 8.41 -5.60
N LEU A 6 -1.86 7.56 -6.22
CA LEU A 6 -1.45 6.18 -6.51
C LEU A 6 -0.24 6.10 -7.43
N ARG A 7 -0.22 6.90 -8.50
CA ARG A 7 0.92 6.96 -9.42
C ARG A 7 2.18 7.43 -8.71
N LYS A 8 2.08 8.50 -7.92
CA LYS A 8 3.18 9.03 -7.10
C LYS A 8 3.75 7.99 -6.13
N LEU A 9 2.88 7.20 -5.50
CA LEU A 9 3.31 6.09 -4.63
C LEU A 9 4.00 4.98 -5.44
N ALA A 10 3.46 4.59 -6.58
CA ALA A 10 4.06 3.58 -7.45
C ALA A 10 5.44 4.02 -7.98
N ASP A 11 5.58 5.28 -8.38
CA ASP A 11 6.86 5.90 -8.80
C ASP A 11 7.90 5.86 -7.68
N TYR A 12 7.50 6.08 -6.42
CA TYR A 12 8.38 5.94 -5.27
C TYR A 12 8.79 4.48 -5.03
N LEU A 13 7.82 3.57 -4.98
CA LEU A 13 8.02 2.16 -4.64
C LEU A 13 8.83 1.40 -5.71
N ILE A 14 8.65 1.72 -6.99
CA ILE A 14 9.34 1.03 -8.09
C ILE A 14 10.86 1.21 -8.04
N THR A 15 11.34 2.27 -7.39
CA THR A 15 12.79 2.51 -7.20
C THR A 15 13.45 1.41 -6.37
N GLY A 16 12.68 0.71 -5.52
CA GLY A 16 13.18 -0.27 -4.56
C GLY A 16 14.00 0.32 -3.42
N ARG A 17 14.21 1.64 -3.41
CA ARG A 17 15.00 2.36 -2.41
C ARG A 17 14.06 3.03 -1.41
N VAL A 18 13.38 2.19 -0.64
CA VAL A 18 12.50 2.66 0.42
C VAL A 18 13.31 3.05 1.65
N GLU A 19 12.91 4.13 2.32
CA GLU A 19 13.59 4.66 3.51
C GLU A 19 13.50 3.72 4.73
N TYR A 20 12.50 2.83 4.74
CA TYR A 20 12.18 1.91 5.84
C TYR A 20 11.97 0.49 5.32
N GLU A 21 11.99 -0.50 6.22
CA GLU A 21 11.72 -1.90 5.88
C GLU A 21 10.31 -2.08 5.29
N PHE A 22 10.21 -2.73 4.13
CA PHE A 22 8.95 -3.02 3.47
C PHE A 22 8.42 -4.41 3.86
N ASP A 23 7.19 -4.46 4.35
CA ASP A 23 6.41 -5.66 4.60
C ASP A 23 4.90 -5.38 4.45
N MET A 24 4.26 -5.99 3.45
CA MET A 24 2.82 -5.90 3.20
C MET A 24 1.96 -6.36 4.38
N LYS A 25 2.51 -7.11 5.34
CA LYS A 25 1.77 -7.63 6.49
C LYS A 25 1.29 -6.55 7.45
N TRP A 26 1.97 -5.40 7.54
CA TRP A 26 1.69 -4.38 8.55
C TRP A 26 1.63 -2.97 7.95
N TYR A 27 0.72 -2.11 8.41
CA TYR A 27 0.70 -0.70 7.99
C TYR A 27 1.91 0.06 8.53
N CYS A 28 2.21 -0.16 9.81
CA CYS A 28 3.33 0.42 10.54
C CYS A 28 3.85 -0.62 11.54
N VAL A 29 5.14 -0.57 11.86
CA VAL A 29 5.75 -1.33 12.94
C VAL A 29 6.51 -0.33 13.82
N SER A 30 6.20 -0.26 15.10
CA SER A 30 7.07 0.45 16.06
C SER A 30 8.08 -0.52 16.67
N ALA A 31 9.15 0.01 17.27
CA ALA A 31 10.11 -0.77 18.05
C ALA A 31 9.46 -1.59 19.19
N TYR A 32 8.24 -1.20 19.61
CA TYR A 32 7.47 -1.86 20.66
C TYR A 32 6.31 -2.72 20.12
N ARG A 33 6.15 -2.84 18.80
CA ARG A 33 5.04 -3.55 18.12
C ARG A 33 3.63 -3.06 18.48
N ASP A 34 3.47 -1.83 18.99
CA ASP A 34 2.14 -1.24 19.15
C ASP A 34 1.49 -1.01 17.78
N HIS A 35 0.28 -1.56 17.63
CA HIS A 35 -0.40 -1.79 16.34
C HIS A 35 -1.21 -0.59 15.81
N GLU A 36 -1.29 0.51 16.56
CA GLU A 36 -2.19 1.64 16.25
C GLU A 36 -1.44 2.98 16.28
N TYR A 37 -0.50 3.17 15.35
CA TYR A 37 -0.02 4.53 15.08
C TYR A 37 -0.91 5.19 14.02
N SER A 38 -1.28 6.43 14.32
CA SER A 38 -1.94 7.31 13.37
C SER A 38 -0.92 7.77 12.33
N PRO A 39 -1.28 7.85 11.04
CA PRO A 39 -0.41 8.42 10.01
C PRO A 39 0.03 9.86 10.35
N ALA A 40 -0.73 10.59 11.16
CA ALA A 40 -0.42 11.95 11.59
C ALA A 40 0.53 12.07 12.81
N LYS A 41 0.93 10.97 13.47
CA LYS A 41 1.71 10.98 14.73
C LYS A 41 2.94 10.05 14.68
N HIS A 42 3.67 10.04 13.58
CA HIS A 42 4.81 9.13 13.39
C HIS A 42 6.16 9.82 13.67
N ASP A 43 6.65 9.74 14.91
CA ASP A 43 8.00 10.19 15.29
C ASP A 43 9.08 9.10 15.14
N CYS A 44 8.69 7.81 15.10
CA CYS A 44 9.61 6.69 14.86
C CYS A 44 9.08 5.78 13.74
N GLY A 45 9.60 6.00 12.54
CA GLY A 45 9.21 5.30 11.32
C GLY A 45 9.67 3.84 11.29
N ALA A 46 8.71 2.92 11.40
CA ALA A 46 8.74 1.78 10.51
C ALA A 46 7.36 1.64 9.87
N ILE A 47 7.39 1.67 8.56
CA ILE A 47 6.28 1.78 7.64
C ILE A 47 6.46 0.57 6.74
N ALA A 48 5.53 -0.38 6.76
CA ALA A 48 5.82 -1.68 6.19
C ALA A 48 5.06 -1.93 4.87
N CYS A 49 3.75 -1.70 4.78
CA CYS A 49 3.03 -1.93 3.52
C CYS A 49 3.08 -0.72 2.58
N ALA A 50 2.67 -0.92 1.33
CA ALA A 50 2.62 0.13 0.31
C ALA A 50 1.81 1.37 0.74
N LEU A 51 0.66 1.21 1.41
CA LEU A 51 -0.12 2.33 1.95
C LEU A 51 0.69 3.14 2.97
N GLY A 52 1.42 2.43 3.84
CA GLY A 52 2.24 3.05 4.85
C GLY A 52 3.29 3.98 4.23
N HIS A 53 3.85 3.62 3.07
CA HIS A 53 4.89 4.38 2.39
C HIS A 53 4.41 5.67 1.71
N GLY A 54 3.10 5.97 1.76
CA GLY A 54 2.53 7.18 1.19
C GLY A 54 3.21 8.49 1.66
N PRO A 55 3.42 8.74 2.97
CA PRO A 55 4.09 9.95 3.44
C PRO A 55 5.54 10.06 2.94
N ALA A 56 6.30 8.96 2.92
CA ALA A 56 7.66 8.95 2.36
C ALA A 56 7.68 9.23 0.85
N ALA A 57 6.60 8.88 0.13
CA ALA A 57 6.40 9.28 -1.26
C ALA A 57 6.01 10.76 -1.41
N GLY A 58 5.84 11.52 -0.31
CA GLY A 58 5.39 12.91 -0.29
C GLY A 58 3.86 13.07 -0.38
N ILE A 59 3.10 12.06 0.04
CA ILE A 59 1.63 12.09 0.12
C ILE A 59 1.26 12.30 1.58
N GLU A 60 1.25 13.57 1.98
CA GLU A 60 1.05 13.92 3.38
C GLU A 60 -0.37 13.57 3.87
N PRO A 61 -0.54 13.03 5.09
CA PRO A 61 -1.84 12.90 5.71
C PRO A 61 -2.49 14.28 5.87
N SER A 62 -3.78 14.38 5.55
CA SER A 62 -4.56 15.58 5.85
C SER A 62 -4.88 15.65 7.36
N ALA A 63 -5.28 16.82 7.86
CA ALA A 63 -5.56 17.03 9.28
C ALA A 63 -6.66 16.11 9.86
N ASP A 64 -7.52 15.56 8.99
CA ASP A 64 -8.59 14.63 9.32
C ASP A 64 -8.19 13.14 9.18
N CYS A 65 -6.93 12.84 8.85
CA CYS A 65 -6.40 11.48 8.79
C CYS A 65 -6.03 10.95 10.18
N TYR A 66 -7.03 10.61 10.99
CA TYR A 66 -6.82 10.09 12.36
C TYR A 66 -6.34 8.63 12.37
N SER A 67 -6.54 7.87 11.29
CA SER A 67 -6.15 6.46 11.15
C SER A 67 -5.69 6.12 9.73
N TRP A 68 -5.04 4.97 9.55
CA TRP A 68 -4.66 4.46 8.22
C TRP A 68 -5.86 4.25 7.30
N GLN A 69 -7.02 3.88 7.85
CA GLN A 69 -8.26 3.76 7.07
C GLN A 69 -8.71 5.12 6.53
N SER A 70 -8.71 6.15 7.38
CA SER A 70 -9.02 7.52 6.93
C SER A 70 -7.97 8.06 5.95
N TYR A 71 -6.69 7.71 6.12
CA TYR A 71 -5.63 8.08 5.20
C TYR A 71 -5.79 7.43 3.82
N SER A 72 -6.05 6.13 3.78
CA SER A 72 -6.38 5.41 2.55
C SER A 72 -7.53 6.06 1.80
N ARG A 73 -8.63 6.33 2.52
CA ARG A 73 -9.81 6.95 1.94
C ARG A 73 -9.55 8.36 1.44
N ASN A 74 -8.88 9.19 2.23
CA ASN A 74 -8.69 10.60 1.90
C ASN A 74 -7.64 10.82 0.81
N GLN A 75 -6.53 10.08 0.87
CA GLN A 75 -5.40 10.29 -0.04
C GLN A 75 -5.50 9.45 -1.30
N PHE A 76 -6.03 8.24 -1.23
CA PHE A 76 -6.08 7.31 -2.36
C PHE A 76 -7.50 7.10 -2.91
N ASP A 77 -8.53 7.59 -2.21
CA ASP A 77 -9.94 7.35 -2.54
C ASP A 77 -10.19 5.84 -2.76
N LEU A 78 -9.64 5.06 -1.83
CA LEU A 78 -9.79 3.60 -1.70
C LEU A 78 -10.32 3.29 -0.31
N ALA A 79 -11.50 2.69 -0.25
CA ALA A 79 -12.08 2.19 0.99
C ALA A 79 -11.25 1.02 1.53
N HIS A 80 -10.98 1.03 2.82
CA HIS A 80 -10.27 -0.05 3.49
C HIS A 80 -11.03 -1.38 3.27
N TYR A 81 -10.31 -2.45 2.92
CA TYR A 81 -10.88 -3.76 2.54
C TYR A 81 -11.83 -3.77 1.32
N SER A 82 -11.77 -2.75 0.46
CA SER A 82 -12.32 -2.90 -0.90
C SER A 82 -11.39 -3.78 -1.74
N ASP A 83 -11.90 -4.42 -2.79
CA ASP A 83 -11.10 -5.29 -3.65
C ASP A 83 -9.90 -4.55 -4.26
N GLU A 84 -10.08 -3.29 -4.70
CA GLU A 84 -8.98 -2.44 -5.19
C GLU A 84 -7.95 -2.13 -4.10
N TRP A 85 -8.42 -1.96 -2.86
CA TRP A 85 -7.56 -1.76 -1.71
C TRP A 85 -6.79 -3.03 -1.36
N ASP A 86 -7.42 -4.20 -1.36
CA ASP A 86 -6.75 -5.47 -1.09
C ASP A 86 -5.75 -5.82 -2.20
N TRP A 87 -6.08 -5.50 -3.45
CA TRP A 87 -5.16 -5.60 -4.56
C TRP A 87 -3.93 -4.70 -4.39
N ALA A 88 -4.10 -3.42 -4.05
CA ALA A 88 -2.98 -2.49 -3.97
C ALA A 88 -2.17 -2.62 -2.66
N PHE A 89 -2.87 -2.78 -1.54
CA PHE A 89 -2.36 -2.57 -0.18
C PHE A 89 -2.62 -3.74 0.77
N GLY A 90 -3.36 -4.75 0.33
CA GLY A 90 -3.81 -5.86 1.17
C GLY A 90 -2.65 -6.71 1.72
N PRO A 91 -2.77 -7.21 2.96
CA PRO A 91 -1.72 -8.01 3.58
C PRO A 91 -1.54 -9.38 2.94
N GLY A 92 -2.49 -9.87 2.12
CA GLY A 92 -2.37 -11.14 1.41
C GLY A 92 -1.11 -11.23 0.54
N TRP A 93 -0.63 -10.10 0.04
CA TRP A 93 0.61 -10.03 -0.76
C TRP A 93 1.88 -10.36 0.01
N SER A 94 1.87 -10.35 1.35
CA SER A 94 3.07 -10.66 2.15
C SER A 94 3.61 -12.06 1.91
N TYR A 95 2.76 -12.99 1.46
CA TYR A 95 3.13 -14.38 1.21
C TYR A 95 3.58 -14.67 -0.21
N LEU A 96 3.23 -13.80 -1.17
CA LEU A 96 3.44 -14.05 -2.59
C LEU A 96 4.39 -13.05 -3.25
N ASP A 97 4.20 -11.76 -3.01
CA ASP A 97 5.02 -10.69 -3.57
C ASP A 97 5.14 -9.53 -2.59
N ASN A 98 6.01 -9.77 -1.60
CA ASN A 98 6.29 -8.85 -0.50
C ASN A 98 7.44 -7.88 -0.84
N THR A 99 7.34 -7.22 -1.99
CA THR A 99 8.37 -6.28 -2.44
C THR A 99 7.77 -4.90 -2.76
N PRO A 100 8.52 -3.80 -2.55
CA PRO A 100 8.11 -2.47 -3.01
C PRO A 100 7.74 -2.45 -4.49
N GLN A 101 8.57 -3.08 -5.33
CA GLN A 101 8.40 -3.12 -6.78
C GLN A 101 7.14 -3.91 -7.16
N GLY A 102 6.86 -5.00 -6.46
CA GLY A 102 5.63 -5.77 -6.59
C GLY A 102 4.39 -4.92 -6.33
N ALA A 103 4.38 -4.20 -5.22
CA ALA A 103 3.29 -3.28 -4.92
C ALA A 103 3.15 -2.16 -5.96
N ALA A 104 4.27 -1.59 -6.42
CA ALA A 104 4.25 -0.60 -7.51
C ALA A 104 3.61 -1.16 -8.78
N LYS A 105 3.99 -2.37 -9.20
CA LYS A 105 3.43 -3.05 -10.38
C LYS A 105 1.92 -3.30 -10.23
N ARG A 106 1.45 -3.71 -9.05
CA ARG A 106 0.01 -3.86 -8.76
C ARG A 106 -0.75 -2.53 -8.88
N ILE A 107 -0.18 -1.45 -8.35
CA ILE A 107 -0.77 -0.11 -8.46
C ILE A 107 -0.81 0.34 -9.91
N TYR A 108 0.28 0.16 -10.69
CA TYR A 108 0.27 0.47 -12.11
C TYR A 108 -0.79 -0.31 -12.87
N TRP A 109 -0.88 -1.62 -12.63
CA TRP A 109 -1.89 -2.47 -13.25
C TRP A 109 -3.31 -1.96 -12.95
N LEU A 110 -3.59 -1.65 -11.68
CA LEU A 110 -4.88 -1.12 -11.25
C LEU A 110 -5.22 0.21 -11.94
N LEU A 111 -4.23 1.09 -12.14
CA LEU A 111 -4.42 2.36 -12.83
C LEU A 111 -4.67 2.19 -14.33
N GLU A 112 -4.05 1.21 -14.98
CA GLU A 112 -4.09 1.01 -16.44
C GLU A 112 -5.26 0.12 -16.89
N HIS A 113 -5.52 -0.93 -16.13
CA HIS A 113 -6.45 -2.01 -16.49
C HIS A 113 -7.63 -2.15 -15.54
N GLY A 114 -7.57 -1.51 -14.37
CA GLY A 114 -8.50 -1.78 -13.28
C GLY A 114 -8.16 -3.08 -12.55
N LEU A 115 -9.08 -3.52 -11.69
CA LEU A 115 -8.95 -4.73 -10.91
C LEU A 115 -9.03 -5.97 -11.83
N PRO A 116 -8.06 -6.90 -11.78
CA PRO A 116 -8.19 -8.18 -12.48
C PRO A 116 -9.41 -8.97 -12.03
N LYS A 117 -10.06 -9.69 -12.94
CA LYS A 117 -11.23 -10.52 -12.57
C LYS A 117 -10.89 -11.65 -11.61
N ASN A 118 -9.67 -12.17 -11.69
CA ASN A 118 -9.14 -13.26 -10.87
C ASN A 118 -8.12 -12.74 -9.83
N TRP A 119 -8.32 -11.53 -9.33
CA TRP A 119 -7.36 -10.89 -8.43
C TRP A 119 -7.13 -11.69 -7.14
N ALA A 120 -8.17 -12.34 -6.63
CA ALA A 120 -8.12 -13.11 -5.38
C ALA A 120 -7.30 -14.39 -5.56
N GLU A 121 -7.51 -15.09 -6.67
CA GLU A 121 -6.74 -16.27 -7.08
C GLU A 121 -5.28 -15.92 -7.35
N GLN A 122 -5.02 -14.73 -7.94
CA GLN A 122 -3.66 -14.22 -8.08
C GLN A 122 -3.03 -13.93 -6.72
N GLN A 123 -3.75 -13.32 -5.78
CA GLN A 123 -3.22 -13.02 -4.44
C GLN A 123 -2.98 -14.28 -3.60
N SER A 124 -3.78 -15.34 -3.78
CA SER A 124 -3.58 -16.64 -3.12
C SER A 124 -2.51 -17.50 -3.80
N GLY A 125 -2.03 -17.11 -4.98
CA GLY A 125 -1.04 -17.87 -5.76
C GLY A 125 -1.63 -19.05 -6.55
N GLU A 126 -2.95 -19.11 -6.69
CA GLU A 126 -3.66 -20.10 -7.50
C GLU A 126 -3.56 -19.79 -9.00
N GLU A 127 -3.46 -18.50 -9.36
CA GLU A 127 -3.31 -18.04 -10.73
C GLU A 127 -2.03 -17.19 -10.91
N PRO A 128 -1.43 -17.18 -12.12
CA PRO A 128 -0.25 -16.36 -12.39
C PRO A 128 -0.51 -14.86 -12.23
N LEU A 129 0.48 -14.14 -11.73
CA LEU A 129 0.42 -12.68 -11.64
C LEU A 129 0.27 -12.07 -13.04
N CYS A 130 -0.63 -11.10 -13.17
CA CYS A 130 -0.84 -10.41 -14.44
C CYS A 130 0.22 -9.35 -14.75
N TYR A 131 1.02 -8.96 -13.75
CA TYR A 131 1.93 -7.81 -13.79
C TYR A 131 3.42 -8.19 -13.67
N VAL A 132 3.77 -9.46 -13.91
CA VAL A 132 5.17 -9.95 -13.86
C VAL A 132 5.99 -9.46 -15.04
#